data_AF-A0A0A9HQN1-F1
#
_entry.id   AF-A0A0A9HQN1-F1
#
_cell.length_a   1.000
_cell.length_b   1.000
_cell.length_c   1.000
_cell.angle_alpha   90.00
_cell.angle_beta   90.00
_cell.angle_gamma   90.00
#
_symmetry.space_group_name_H-M   'P 1'
#
loop_
_entity.id
_entity.type
_entity.pdbx_description
1 polymer ?
#
loop_
_entity_poly.entity_id
_entity_poly.type
_entity_poly.pdbx_seq_one_letter_code
_entity_poly.pdbx_strand_id
1 'polypeptide(L)'
;MGSSGLVSMSWWLKKTSTMGDQQKPSAEVESFTPVETRKHICRLANAVRVLSALGFTLTVELIIETAEASASSNVEINDMLGAEFYVLTAEREAKRRSDQLKKKNGAR
;
A
#
# COMPACT_ATOMS: atom_id res chain seq x y z
N MET A 1 -31.75 -27.32 -10.57
CA MET A 1 -30.81 -28.44 -10.39
C MET A 1 -29.81 -28.37 -11.54
N GLY A 2 -28.50 -28.28 -11.40
CA GLY A 2 -27.62 -28.61 -10.29
C GLY A 2 -26.39 -29.29 -10.91
N SER A 3 -25.21 -28.70 -10.68
CA SER A 3 -23.86 -29.29 -10.85
C SER A 3 -23.44 -29.68 -12.27
N SER A 4 -22.26 -29.32 -12.77
CA SER A 4 -21.00 -29.62 -12.12
C SER A 4 -19.90 -28.73 -12.69
N GLY A 5 -19.37 -27.83 -11.86
CA GLY A 5 -17.99 -27.42 -12.00
C GLY A 5 -17.11 -28.62 -11.67
N LEU A 6 -16.02 -28.79 -12.40
CA LEU A 6 -14.74 -29.40 -12.00
C LEU A 6 -13.87 -29.57 -13.25
N VAL A 7 -13.37 -28.46 -13.79
CA VAL A 7 -12.19 -28.48 -14.67
C VAL A 7 -11.24 -27.39 -14.20
N SER A 8 -10.82 -27.43 -12.94
CA SER A 8 -9.87 -26.43 -12.41
C SER A 8 -8.90 -26.98 -11.35
N MET A 9 -8.68 -28.31 -11.31
CA MET A 9 -7.71 -28.90 -10.38
C MET A 9 -6.59 -29.71 -11.06
N SER A 10 -6.72 -30.06 -12.35
CA SER A 10 -5.61 -30.69 -13.11
C SER A 10 -4.43 -29.75 -13.37
N TRP A 11 -4.67 -28.44 -13.42
CA TRP A 11 -3.60 -27.44 -13.64
C TRP A 11 -2.74 -27.17 -12.40
N TRP A 12 -3.19 -27.60 -11.21
CA TRP A 12 -2.45 -27.37 -9.96
C TRP A 12 -1.62 -28.57 -9.50
N LEU A 13 -2.03 -29.79 -9.82
CA LEU A 13 -1.35 -31.00 -9.33
C LEU A 13 -0.11 -31.40 -10.15
N LYS A 14 0.13 -30.77 -11.31
CA LYS A 14 1.28 -31.06 -12.19
C LYS A 14 2.47 -30.11 -12.00
N LYS A 15 2.46 -29.28 -10.93
CA LYS A 15 3.53 -28.32 -10.64
C LYS A 15 4.42 -28.70 -9.45
N THR A 16 4.47 -29.97 -9.07
CA THR A 16 5.39 -30.47 -8.04
C THR A 16 5.96 -31.84 -8.40
N SER A 17 6.47 -32.02 -9.61
CA SER A 17 7.38 -33.13 -9.88
C SER A 17 8.17 -32.85 -11.15
N THR A 18 9.42 -32.42 -10.98
CA THR A 18 10.65 -32.93 -11.64
C THR A 18 11.72 -31.83 -11.63
N MET A 19 12.75 -32.05 -10.82
CA MET A 19 14.08 -31.47 -11.04
C MET A 19 14.60 -31.97 -12.39
N GLY A 20 15.19 -31.08 -13.18
CA GLY A 20 15.77 -31.37 -14.48
C GLY A 20 16.26 -30.09 -15.14
N ASP A 21 17.53 -29.79 -14.90
CA ASP A 21 18.33 -28.74 -15.51
C ASP A 21 18.19 -28.70 -17.05
N GLN A 22 18.07 -27.51 -17.63
CA GLN A 22 18.41 -27.16 -19.01
C GLN A 22 18.33 -25.64 -19.18
N GLN A 23 19.51 -25.04 -19.15
CA GLN A 23 19.78 -23.63 -19.46
C GLN A 23 19.41 -23.31 -20.91
N LYS A 24 18.47 -22.36 -21.09
CA LYS A 24 18.21 -21.67 -22.36
C LYS A 24 18.19 -20.16 -22.05
N PRO A 25 19.06 -19.33 -22.65
CA PRO A 25 18.99 -17.89 -22.44
C PRO A 25 17.90 -17.33 -23.36
N SER A 26 16.63 -17.50 -22.97
CA SER A 26 15.54 -16.74 -23.55
C SER A 26 15.50 -15.38 -22.86
N ALA A 27 15.78 -14.34 -23.63
CA ALA A 27 15.72 -12.93 -23.25
C ALA A 27 14.28 -12.48 -22.96
N GLU A 28 13.70 -13.01 -21.89
CA GLU A 28 12.52 -12.49 -21.22
C GLU A 28 12.93 -12.31 -19.76
N VAL A 29 13.63 -11.21 -19.49
CA VAL A 29 13.75 -10.72 -18.12
C VAL A 29 12.33 -10.33 -17.72
N GLU A 30 11.60 -11.23 -17.08
CA GLU A 30 10.45 -10.84 -16.28
C GLU A 30 10.94 -9.71 -15.37
N SER A 31 10.49 -8.49 -15.67
CA SER A 31 10.84 -7.28 -14.95
C SER A 31 10.29 -7.40 -13.53
N PHE A 32 11.07 -8.03 -12.65
CA PHE A 32 10.76 -8.14 -11.25
C PHE A 32 10.77 -6.72 -10.67
N THR A 33 9.60 -6.23 -10.25
CA THR A 33 9.51 -4.95 -9.54
C THR A 33 10.41 -5.01 -8.31
N PRO A 34 11.43 -4.15 -8.16
CA PRO A 34 12.37 -4.23 -7.04
C PRO A 34 11.66 -4.19 -5.69
N VAL A 35 12.24 -4.86 -4.68
CA VAL A 35 11.66 -4.95 -3.32
C VAL A 35 11.34 -3.55 -2.77
N GLU A 36 12.26 -2.60 -2.96
CA GLU A 36 12.08 -1.22 -2.48
C GLU A 36 10.91 -0.52 -3.19
N THR A 37 10.77 -0.71 -4.51
CA THR A 37 9.60 -0.20 -5.25
C THR A 37 8.30 -0.78 -4.73
N ARG A 38 8.26 -2.09 -4.43
CA ARG A 38 7.07 -2.72 -3.84
C ARG A 38 6.75 -2.16 -2.45
N LYS A 39 7.76 -1.93 -1.61
CA LYS A 39 7.58 -1.29 -0.29
C LYS A 39 6.98 0.10 -0.42
N HIS A 40 7.44 0.91 -1.37
CA HIS A 40 6.86 2.23 -1.65
C HIS A 40 5.39 2.13 -2.09
N ILE A 41 5.07 1.20 -2.99
CA ILE A 41 3.69 0.95 -3.43
C ILE A 41 2.80 0.57 -2.23
N CYS A 42 3.24 -0.36 -1.39
CA CYS A 42 2.47 -0.78 -0.22
C CYS A 42 2.30 0.36 0.79
N ARG A 43 3.32 1.19 0.99
CA ARG A 43 3.26 2.35 1.89
C ARG A 43 2.23 3.39 1.40
N LEU A 44 2.21 3.68 0.10
CA LEU A 44 1.20 4.55 -0.51
C LEU A 44 -0.22 3.95 -0.42
N ALA A 45 -0.36 2.66 -0.69
CA ALA A 45 -1.65 1.97 -0.58
C ALA A 45 -2.18 1.99 0.87
N ASN A 46 -1.31 1.82 1.85
CA ASN A 46 -1.68 1.91 3.27
C ASN A 46 -2.06 3.34 3.66
N ALA A 47 -1.37 4.36 3.16
CA ALA A 47 -1.77 5.74 3.36
C ALA A 47 -3.19 6.00 2.82
N VAL A 48 -3.50 5.56 1.61
CA VAL A 48 -4.87 5.65 1.04
C VAL A 48 -5.89 4.94 1.95
N ARG A 49 -5.57 3.74 2.43
CA ARG A 49 -6.47 2.95 3.29
C ARG A 49 -6.75 3.66 4.62
N VAL A 50 -5.72 4.15 5.30
CA VAL A 50 -5.84 4.87 6.58
C VAL A 50 -6.68 6.14 6.40
N LEU A 51 -6.35 6.95 5.39
CA LEU A 51 -7.07 8.19 5.11
C LEU A 51 -8.54 7.95 4.77
N SER A 52 -8.82 6.91 3.98
CA SER A 52 -10.19 6.53 3.62
C SER A 52 -11.00 6.09 4.85
N ALA A 53 -10.40 5.29 5.73
CA ALA A 53 -11.06 4.80 6.93
C ALA A 53 -11.26 5.89 7.99
N LEU A 54 -10.42 6.94 8.00
CA LEU A 54 -10.63 8.16 8.80
C LEU A 54 -11.67 9.11 8.18
N GLY A 55 -12.17 8.84 6.97
CA GLY A 55 -13.15 9.68 6.28
C GLY A 55 -12.57 10.99 5.75
N PHE A 56 -11.27 11.03 5.45
CA PHE A 56 -10.63 12.22 4.89
C PHE A 56 -10.75 12.26 3.37
N THR A 57 -10.85 13.47 2.81
CA THR A 57 -10.74 13.68 1.37
C THR A 57 -9.36 13.25 0.91
N LEU A 58 -9.32 12.38 -0.09
CA LEU A 58 -8.06 11.90 -0.66
C LEU A 58 -7.54 12.93 -1.67
N THR A 59 -6.42 13.56 -1.34
CA THR A 59 -5.62 14.34 -2.30
C THR A 59 -4.25 13.70 -2.45
N VAL A 60 -3.58 13.96 -3.57
CA VAL A 60 -2.24 13.42 -3.84
C VAL A 60 -1.27 13.88 -2.76
N GLU A 61 -1.36 15.14 -2.33
CA GLU A 61 -0.54 15.74 -1.29
C GLU A 61 -0.72 15.00 0.04
N LEU A 62 -1.96 14.78 0.47
CA LEU A 62 -2.23 14.14 1.76
C LEU A 62 -1.77 12.67 1.79
N ILE A 63 -1.88 11.96 0.65
CA ILE A 63 -1.38 10.60 0.50
C ILE A 63 0.14 10.56 0.61
N ILE A 64 0.84 11.44 -0.12
CA ILE A 64 2.31 11.54 -0.10
C ILE A 64 2.78 11.91 1.32
N GLU A 65 2.20 12.94 1.93
CA GLU A 65 2.56 13.39 3.29
C GLU A 65 2.36 12.28 4.33
N THR A 66 1.31 11.47 4.20
CA THR A 66 1.03 10.34 5.11
C THR A 66 2.01 9.18 4.89
N ALA A 67 2.36 8.88 3.64
CA ALA A 67 3.38 7.88 3.33
C ALA A 67 4.77 8.33 3.83
N GLU A 68 5.15 9.59 3.61
CA GLU A 68 6.40 10.15 4.12
C GLU A 68 6.41 10.21 5.65
N ALA A 69 5.29 10.57 6.30
CA ALA A 69 5.14 10.50 7.75
C ALA A 69 5.57 9.14 8.31
N SER A 70 5.03 8.08 7.71
CA SER A 70 5.29 6.72 8.16
C SER A 70 6.75 6.33 7.94
N ALA A 71 7.39 6.81 6.87
CA ALA A 71 8.81 6.56 6.64
C ALA A 71 9.70 7.33 7.62
N SER A 72 9.43 8.62 7.83
CA SER A 72 10.20 9.48 8.75
C SER A 72 10.08 9.06 10.21
N SER A 73 8.92 8.53 10.61
CA SER A 73 8.69 7.99 11.94
C SER A 73 9.11 6.52 12.10
N ASN A 74 9.76 5.94 11.08
CA ASN A 74 10.21 4.54 11.05
C ASN A 74 9.08 3.54 11.39
N VAL A 75 7.87 3.83 10.91
CA VAL A 75 6.72 2.93 11.01
C VAL A 75 6.84 1.88 9.91
N GLU A 76 6.86 0.61 10.30
CA GLU A 76 6.85 -0.48 9.35
C GLU A 76 5.54 -0.51 8.56
N ILE A 77 5.58 -1.01 7.33
CA ILE A 77 4.41 -1.04 6.43
C ILE A 77 3.21 -1.72 7.11
N ASN A 78 3.46 -2.80 7.83
CA ASN A 78 2.41 -3.56 8.52
C ASN A 78 1.82 -2.79 9.71
N ASP A 79 2.61 -1.93 10.36
CA ASP A 79 2.20 -1.18 11.55
C ASP A 79 1.39 0.08 11.20
N MET A 80 1.45 0.53 9.94
CA MET A 80 0.59 1.63 9.45
C MET A 80 -0.91 1.34 9.58
N LEU A 81 -1.30 0.06 9.69
CA LEU A 81 -2.70 -0.32 9.86
C LEU A 81 -3.10 -0.49 11.33
N GLY A 82 -2.18 -0.26 12.27
CA GLY A 82 -2.43 -0.26 13.71
C GLY A 82 -3.13 1.01 14.19
N ALA A 83 -3.88 0.91 15.29
CA ALA A 83 -4.68 2.02 15.82
C ALA A 83 -3.85 3.27 16.14
N GLU A 84 -2.61 3.10 16.60
CA GLU A 84 -1.69 4.21 16.88
C GLU A 84 -1.44 5.07 15.64
N PHE A 85 -1.18 4.45 14.48
CA PHE A 85 -0.93 5.19 13.25
C PHE A 85 -2.17 5.93 12.75
N TYR A 86 -3.37 5.40 12.98
CA TYR A 86 -4.63 6.10 12.67
C TYR A 86 -4.79 7.37 13.50
N VAL A 87 -4.55 7.28 14.82
CA VAL A 87 -4.63 8.43 15.73
C VAL A 87 -3.63 9.51 15.31
N LEU A 88 -2.37 9.14 15.10
CA LEU A 88 -1.33 10.07 14.68
C LEU A 88 -1.66 10.75 13.33
N THR A 89 -2.21 10.00 12.38
CA THR A 89 -2.63 10.54 11.08
C THR A 89 -3.78 11.55 11.26
N ALA A 90 -4.77 11.23 12.11
CA ALA A 90 -5.89 12.13 12.38
C ALA A 90 -5.46 13.42 13.09
N GLU A 91 -4.59 13.33 14.08
CA GLU A 91 -4.04 14.48 14.81
C GLU A 91 -3.24 15.40 13.87
N ARG A 92 -2.40 14.81 13.01
CA ARG A 92 -1.64 15.56 12.00
C ARG A 92 -2.57 16.34 11.06
N GLU A 93 -3.61 15.70 10.55
CA GLU A 93 -4.57 16.36 9.64
C GLU A 93 -5.39 17.45 10.35
N ALA A 94 -5.81 17.21 11.59
CA ALA A 94 -6.49 18.20 12.41
C ALA A 94 -5.61 19.44 12.65
N LYS A 95 -4.32 19.24 12.92
CA LYS A 95 -3.33 20.32 13.05
C LYS A 95 -3.18 21.10 11.74
N ARG A 96 -3.00 20.41 10.61
CA ARG A 96 -2.86 21.02 9.28
C ARG A 96 -4.05 21.93 8.94
N ARG A 97 -5.28 21.47 9.17
CA ARG A 97 -6.51 22.26 8.96
C ARG A 97 -6.59 23.47 9.89
N SER A 98 -6.19 23.30 11.15
CA SER A 98 -6.18 24.38 12.14
C SER A 98 -5.20 25.49 11.77
N ASP A 99 -4.02 25.13 11.28
CA ASP A 99 -2.99 26.08 10.87
C ASP A 99 -3.40 26.85 9.60
N GLN A 100 -4.07 26.18 8.66
CA GLN A 100 -4.67 26.85 7.49
C GLN A 100 -5.74 27.86 7.88
N LEU A 101 -6.57 27.55 8.88
CA LEU A 101 -7.59 28.47 9.40
C LEU A 101 -6.94 29.70 10.06
N LYS A 102 -5.91 29.50 10.88
CA LYS A 102 -5.17 30.62 11.52
C LYS A 102 -4.52 31.53 10.48
N LYS A 103 -3.87 30.97 9.46
CA LYS A 103 -3.26 31.74 8.37
C LYS A 103 -4.29 32.61 7.63
N LYS A 104 -5.48 32.06 7.37
CA LYS A 104 -6.58 32.81 6.74
C LYS A 104 -7.09 33.95 7.63
N ASN A 105 -7.20 33.72 8.94
CA ASN A 105 -7.76 34.69 9.88
C ASN A 105 -6.77 35.81 10.26
N GLY A 106 -5.46 35.54 10.25
CA GLY A 106 -4.42 36.55 10.51
C GLY A 106 -4.01 37.38 9.28
N ALA A 107 -4.55 37.06 8.09
CA ALA A 107 -4.37 37.83 6.86
C ALA A 107 -5.46 38.88 6.64
N ARG A 108 -6.30 39.13 7.65
CA ARG A 108 -7.37 40.13 7.66
C ARG A 108 -7.04 41.22 8.67
#